data_AF-T1ESN1-F1
#
_entry.id   AF-T1ESN1-F1
#
_cell.length_a   1.000
_cell.length_b   1.000
_cell.length_c   1.000
_cell.angle_alpha   90.00
_cell.angle_beta   90.00
_cell.angle_gamma   90.00
#
_symmetry.space_group_name_H-M   'P 1'
#
loop_
_entity.id
_entity.type
_entity.pdbx_description
1 polymer ?
#
loop_
_entity_poly.entity_id
_entity_poly.type
_entity_poly.pdbx_seq_one_letter_code
_entity_poly.pdbx_strand_id
1 'polypeptide(L)'
;MPLLRKEPFIKNSVPQGLKPDDEVFHCPITDEIFTDYEKFFERIILCNSLVWACSVTGRSGLTYQEAAASENHIKEQLLMFPDPLKRPILFLVTLTRRRKINDVLDDISSFMKDRYFVGETVEALASTGNVKKLYKVMKAMIVKEKNVDINGIRPVLSPNKPISSLNLSTSPNKSTSPDKSASQNLLTSSIKSSTVETSSSGPNVADMFEYALQEISNQITSVRVLKGSKLSRKKGSFNRDKCKIFIRDNCYIDSSDSLWKVKEGAIKKYRLNSLSFDVIFTGPPPIFEASESRKNSSKLNGDVIDLTSDEAGSPRKISGAGLKNEESNRIKCAKLQAKKGMFNIKFPLIF
;
A
#
# COMPACT_ATOMS: atom_id res chain seq x y z
N MET A 1 -5.81 -12.16 16.72
CA MET A 1 -5.44 -13.44 17.35
C MET A 1 -4.84 -14.27 16.25
N PRO A 2 -3.70 -14.92 16.48
CA PRO A 2 -3.03 -15.74 15.48
C PRO A 2 -3.98 -16.75 14.83
N LEU A 3 -3.78 -16.97 13.53
CA LEU A 3 -4.52 -17.99 12.78
C LEU A 3 -3.79 -19.32 12.88
N LEU A 4 -4.53 -20.39 13.13
CA LEU A 4 -4.02 -21.75 13.11
C LEU A 4 -4.31 -22.33 11.72
N ARG A 5 -3.25 -22.63 10.95
CA ARG A 5 -3.37 -23.12 9.55
C ARG A 5 -4.29 -22.23 8.68
N LYS A 6 -4.13 -20.90 8.83
CA LYS A 6 -4.94 -19.84 8.18
C LYS A 6 -6.40 -19.75 8.64
N GLU A 7 -6.82 -20.56 9.60
CA GLU A 7 -8.16 -20.47 10.18
C GLU A 7 -8.17 -19.73 11.52
N PRO A 8 -9.27 -19.08 11.91
CA PRO A 8 -9.43 -18.51 13.25
C PRO A 8 -9.20 -19.58 14.31
N PHE A 9 -8.19 -19.35 15.15
CA PHE A 9 -7.98 -20.18 16.33
C PHE A 9 -9.07 -19.90 17.35
N ILE A 10 -9.51 -20.91 18.09
CA ILE A 10 -10.47 -20.76 19.18
C ILE A 10 -9.83 -21.41 20.41
N LYS A 11 -9.71 -20.63 21.49
CA LYS A 11 -9.21 -21.13 22.77
C LYS A 11 -10.26 -22.04 23.40
N ASN A 12 -9.80 -23.01 24.17
CA ASN A 12 -10.66 -23.83 25.01
C ASN A 12 -11.32 -22.94 26.07
N SER A 13 -12.58 -23.23 26.37
CA SER A 13 -13.25 -22.64 27.53
C SER A 13 -12.61 -23.14 28.82
N VAL A 14 -12.68 -22.31 29.87
CA VAL A 14 -12.26 -22.73 31.22
C VAL A 14 -13.01 -24.01 31.62
N PRO A 15 -12.32 -25.04 32.13
CA PRO A 15 -12.98 -26.25 32.61
C PRO A 15 -14.04 -25.94 33.68
N GLN A 16 -15.23 -26.54 33.55
CA GLN A 16 -16.31 -26.35 34.51
C GLN A 16 -16.03 -27.10 35.83
N GLY A 17 -16.48 -26.54 36.95
CA GLY A 17 -16.41 -27.19 38.26
C GLY A 17 -15.07 -27.09 38.99
N LEU A 18 -14.15 -26.26 38.52
CA LEU A 18 -12.88 -25.99 39.19
C LEU A 18 -13.11 -25.28 40.54
N LYS A 19 -12.49 -25.82 41.58
CA LYS A 19 -12.43 -25.20 42.91
C LYS A 19 -11.17 -24.33 43.05
N PRO A 20 -11.17 -23.35 43.97
CA PRO A 20 -10.02 -22.47 44.22
C PRO A 20 -8.69 -23.19 44.49
N ASP A 21 -8.74 -24.38 45.11
CA ASP A 21 -7.57 -25.14 45.51
C ASP A 21 -7.20 -26.28 44.54
N ASP A 22 -7.90 -26.41 43.41
CA ASP A 22 -7.62 -27.48 42.44
C ASP A 22 -6.28 -27.22 41.72
N GLU A 23 -5.44 -28.26 41.66
CA GLU A 23 -4.20 -28.21 40.89
C GLU A 23 -4.49 -28.32 39.39
N VAL A 24 -3.98 -27.36 38.61
CA VAL A 24 -4.22 -27.25 37.17
C VAL A 24 -2.94 -26.95 36.41
N PHE A 25 -2.92 -27.29 35.13
CA PHE A 25 -1.86 -26.91 34.21
C PHE A 25 -2.25 -25.64 33.45
N HIS A 26 -1.51 -24.55 33.65
CA HIS A 26 -1.72 -23.28 32.95
C HIS A 26 -0.78 -23.16 31.74
N CYS A 27 -1.35 -22.85 30.57
CA CYS A 27 -0.57 -22.46 29.40
C CYS A 27 -0.42 -20.93 29.38
N PRO A 28 0.76 -20.36 29.71
CA PRO A 28 0.93 -18.91 29.82
C PRO A 28 0.89 -18.19 28.48
N ILE A 29 1.08 -18.91 27.37
CA ILE A 29 1.15 -18.33 26.02
C ILE A 29 -0.27 -18.05 25.49
N THR A 30 -1.17 -19.00 25.68
CA THR A 30 -2.56 -18.89 25.23
C THR A 30 -3.50 -18.51 26.36
N ASP A 31 -3.02 -18.47 27.60
CA ASP A 31 -3.79 -18.20 28.81
C ASP A 31 -4.96 -19.18 28.97
N GLU A 32 -4.65 -20.48 28.87
CA GLU A 32 -5.63 -21.56 28.99
C GLU A 32 -5.31 -22.45 30.17
N ILE A 33 -6.36 -23.01 30.78
CA ILE A 33 -6.28 -23.89 31.93
C ILE A 33 -6.67 -25.31 31.50
N PHE A 34 -5.87 -26.28 31.92
CA PHE A 34 -6.06 -27.71 31.63
C PHE A 34 -6.02 -28.51 32.93
N THR A 35 -6.95 -29.46 33.08
CA THR A 35 -6.93 -30.44 34.17
C THR A 35 -6.20 -31.73 33.79
N ASP A 36 -5.95 -31.93 32.49
CA ASP A 36 -5.26 -33.10 31.96
C ASP A 36 -3.90 -32.69 31.39
N TYR A 37 -2.85 -33.41 31.80
CA TYR A 37 -1.49 -33.13 31.40
C TYR A 37 -1.26 -33.36 29.90
N GLU A 38 -1.87 -34.39 29.32
CA GLU A 38 -1.67 -34.71 27.90
C GLU A 38 -2.24 -33.60 27.01
N LYS A 39 -3.46 -33.13 27.29
CA LYS A 39 -4.05 -31.96 26.60
C LYS A 39 -3.22 -30.69 26.76
N PHE A 40 -2.66 -30.45 27.94
CA PHE A 40 -1.74 -29.34 28.17
C PHE A 40 -0.48 -29.49 27.31
N PHE A 41 0.13 -30.67 27.30
CA PHE A 41 1.34 -30.95 26.54
C PHE A 41 1.13 -30.82 25.03
N GLU A 42 0.01 -31.32 24.50
CA GLU A 42 -0.42 -31.11 23.12
C GLU A 42 -0.55 -29.62 22.78
N ARG A 43 -1.12 -28.80 23.69
CA ARG A 43 -1.21 -27.35 23.52
C ARG A 43 0.15 -26.70 23.40
N ILE A 44 1.11 -27.08 24.24
CA ILE A 44 2.47 -26.54 24.20
C ILE A 44 3.17 -26.92 22.88
N ILE A 45 3.01 -28.16 22.42
CA ILE A 45 3.55 -28.59 21.11
C ILE A 45 2.94 -27.77 19.98
N LEU A 46 1.62 -27.60 19.99
CA LEU A 46 0.90 -26.83 18.97
C LEU A 46 1.37 -25.37 18.92
N CYS A 47 1.51 -24.71 20.08
CA CYS A 47 1.95 -23.32 20.16
C CYS A 47 3.38 -23.12 19.62
N ASN A 48 4.24 -24.13 19.77
CA ASN A 48 5.63 -24.12 19.31
C ASN A 48 5.82 -24.63 17.87
N SER A 49 4.75 -25.12 17.23
CA SER A 49 4.77 -25.60 15.85
C SER A 49 4.68 -24.43 14.87
N LEU A 50 5.28 -24.53 13.66
CA LEU A 50 5.23 -23.47 12.63
C LEU A 50 3.95 -23.49 11.79
N VAL A 51 2.83 -23.76 12.43
CA VAL A 51 1.52 -23.87 11.77
C VAL A 51 0.68 -22.60 11.95
N TRP A 52 1.25 -21.56 12.57
CA TRP A 52 0.56 -20.30 12.81
C TRP A 52 0.83 -19.28 11.71
N ALA A 53 -0.13 -18.38 11.54
CA ALA A 53 -0.02 -17.21 10.68
C ALA A 53 -0.49 -15.95 11.41
N CYS A 54 0.13 -14.83 11.08
CA CYS A 54 -0.33 -13.51 11.53
C CYS A 54 -1.64 -13.16 10.81
N SER A 55 -2.71 -12.91 11.57
CA SER A 55 -4.02 -12.59 11.00
C SER A 55 -4.06 -11.30 10.18
N VAL A 56 -3.12 -10.38 10.42
CA VAL A 56 -3.09 -9.07 9.73
C VAL A 56 -2.21 -9.10 8.48
N THR A 57 -1.03 -9.69 8.57
CA THR A 57 -0.07 -9.71 7.44
C THR A 57 -0.21 -10.94 6.56
N GLY A 58 -0.88 -12.00 7.03
CA GLY A 58 -0.96 -13.30 6.37
C GLY A 58 0.36 -14.09 6.40
N ARG A 59 1.41 -13.54 7.02
CA ARG A 59 2.71 -14.22 7.14
C ARG A 59 2.51 -15.52 7.90
N SER A 60 2.80 -16.64 7.24
CA SER A 60 2.63 -18.00 7.73
C SER A 60 3.98 -18.60 8.16
N GLY A 61 3.96 -19.81 8.72
CA GLY A 61 5.17 -20.49 9.15
C GLY A 61 5.74 -19.93 10.46
N LEU A 62 4.87 -19.42 11.32
CA LEU A 62 5.22 -18.82 12.61
C LEU A 62 4.81 -19.77 13.74
N THR A 63 5.46 -19.64 14.90
CA THR A 63 4.91 -20.10 16.18
C THR A 63 3.80 -19.17 16.66
N TYR A 64 3.02 -19.59 17.66
CA TYR A 64 1.96 -18.75 18.23
C TYR A 64 2.51 -17.41 18.73
N GLN A 65 3.62 -17.44 19.48
CA GLN A 65 4.21 -16.24 20.07
C GLN A 65 4.74 -15.28 19.00
N GLU A 66 5.39 -15.79 17.95
CA GLU A 66 5.87 -14.97 16.83
C GLU A 66 4.72 -14.32 16.07
N ALA A 67 3.64 -15.08 15.81
CA ALA A 67 2.44 -14.55 15.19
C ALA A 67 1.78 -13.47 16.06
N ALA A 68 1.64 -13.71 17.36
CA ALA A 68 1.07 -12.74 18.30
C ALA A 68 1.92 -11.47 18.43
N ALA A 69 3.25 -11.61 18.53
CA ALA A 69 4.18 -10.49 18.56
C ALA A 69 4.13 -9.68 17.24
N SER A 70 4.04 -10.37 16.10
CA SER A 70 3.84 -9.72 14.81
C SER A 70 2.53 -8.94 14.78
N GLU A 71 1.42 -9.49 15.25
CA GLU A 71 0.13 -8.77 15.32
C GLU A 71 0.21 -7.52 16.19
N ASN A 72 0.86 -7.61 17.36
CA ASN A 72 1.01 -6.47 18.26
C ASN A 72 1.87 -5.36 17.64
N HIS A 73 2.98 -5.73 17.00
CA HIS A 73 3.81 -4.78 16.28
C HIS A 73 3.03 -4.04 15.17
N ILE A 74 2.17 -4.75 14.45
CA ILE A 74 1.32 -4.15 13.42
C ILE A 74 0.30 -3.18 14.02
N LYS A 75 -0.32 -3.53 15.15
CA LYS A 75 -1.23 -2.62 15.87
C LYS A 75 -0.53 -1.32 16.26
N GLU A 76 0.69 -1.39 16.79
CA GLU A 76 1.51 -0.21 17.10
C GLU A 76 1.78 0.62 15.85
N GLN A 77 2.15 0.00 14.74
CA GLN A 77 2.37 0.71 13.48
C GLN A 77 1.12 1.42 12.96
N LEU A 78 -0.06 0.79 13.08
CA LEU A 78 -1.34 1.39 12.70
C LEU A 78 -1.71 2.58 13.60
N LEU A 79 -1.40 2.50 14.90
CA LEU A 79 -1.59 3.60 15.85
C LEU A 79 -0.68 4.79 15.50
N MET A 80 0.58 4.53 15.14
CA MET A 80 1.54 5.57 14.74
C MET A 80 1.37 6.06 13.29
N PHE A 81 0.41 5.51 12.53
CA PHE A 81 0.19 5.89 11.15
C PHE A 81 -0.37 7.32 11.05
N PRO A 82 0.19 8.21 10.22
CA PRO A 82 -0.22 9.62 10.19
C PRO A 82 -1.70 9.82 9.82
N ASP A 83 -2.47 10.44 10.71
CA ASP A 83 -3.90 10.70 10.50
C ASP A 83 -4.22 11.45 9.20
N PRO A 84 -3.44 12.48 8.78
CA PRO A 84 -3.70 13.21 7.54
C PRO A 84 -3.65 12.34 6.28
N LEU A 85 -3.00 11.17 6.34
CA LEU A 85 -2.84 10.26 5.20
C LEU A 85 -3.92 9.18 5.13
N LYS A 86 -4.62 8.90 6.24
CA LYS A 86 -5.61 7.81 6.34
C LYS A 86 -6.76 8.01 5.34
N ARG A 87 -7.40 9.18 5.36
CA ARG A 87 -8.51 9.52 4.45
C ARG A 87 -8.07 9.55 2.98
N PRO A 88 -6.99 10.25 2.59
CA PRO A 88 -6.48 10.20 1.23
C PRO A 88 -6.27 8.78 0.70
N ILE A 89 -5.58 7.92 1.47
CA ILE A 89 -5.28 6.56 1.04
C ILE A 89 -6.56 5.75 0.82
N LEU A 90 -7.49 5.77 1.78
CA LEU A 90 -8.74 5.02 1.63
C LEU A 90 -9.60 5.54 0.49
N PHE A 91 -9.65 6.86 0.30
CA PHE A 91 -10.37 7.44 -0.83
C PHE A 91 -9.75 7.00 -2.16
N LEU A 92 -8.42 7.02 -2.29
CA LEU A 92 -7.75 6.57 -3.51
C LEU A 92 -8.02 5.09 -3.80
N VAL A 93 -8.07 4.21 -2.77
CA VAL A 93 -8.47 2.81 -2.96
C VAL A 93 -9.83 2.71 -3.66
N THR A 94 -10.81 3.56 -3.31
CA THR A 94 -12.13 3.55 -3.98
C THR A 94 -12.09 3.94 -5.46
N LEU A 95 -11.03 4.60 -5.90
CA LEU A 95 -10.81 4.98 -7.30
C LEU A 95 -10.00 3.93 -8.08
N THR A 96 -9.23 3.08 -7.39
CA THR A 96 -8.45 2.02 -8.03
C THR A 96 -9.33 0.88 -8.51
N ARG A 97 -8.92 0.21 -9.61
CA ARG A 97 -9.55 -1.02 -10.10
C ARG A 97 -8.52 -2.12 -10.28
N ARG A 98 -7.79 -2.43 -9.20
CA ARG A 98 -6.71 -3.43 -9.20
C ARG A 98 -7.09 -4.67 -8.38
N ARG A 99 -6.62 -5.83 -8.85
CA ARG A 99 -6.80 -7.12 -8.13
C ARG A 99 -5.66 -7.41 -7.15
N LYS A 100 -4.42 -7.06 -7.52
CA LYS A 100 -3.24 -7.26 -6.67
C LYS A 100 -3.01 -6.05 -5.78
N ILE A 101 -2.67 -6.31 -4.52
CA ILE A 101 -2.37 -5.25 -3.56
C ILE A 101 -1.16 -4.41 -3.97
N ASN A 102 -0.17 -5.02 -4.63
CA ASN A 102 1.02 -4.31 -5.07
C ASN A 102 0.69 -3.24 -6.12
N ASP A 103 -0.22 -3.53 -7.04
CA ASP A 103 -0.67 -2.58 -8.06
C ASP A 103 -1.47 -1.43 -7.41
N VAL A 104 -2.36 -1.73 -6.44
CA VAL A 104 -3.06 -0.70 -5.63
C VAL A 104 -2.04 0.21 -4.94
N LEU A 105 -0.99 -0.38 -4.37
CA LEU A 105 0.06 0.38 -3.69
C LEU A 105 0.88 1.24 -4.65
N ASP A 106 1.13 0.78 -5.87
CA ASP A 106 1.84 1.54 -6.90
C ASP A 106 1.03 2.76 -7.34
N ASP A 107 -0.25 2.57 -7.64
CA ASP A 107 -1.20 3.63 -7.99
C ASP A 107 -1.24 4.71 -6.88
N ILE A 108 -1.44 4.29 -5.63
CA ILE A 108 -1.51 5.19 -4.47
C ILE A 108 -0.15 5.87 -4.22
N SER A 109 0.95 5.12 -4.21
CA SER A 109 2.27 5.68 -3.90
C SER A 109 2.71 6.69 -4.95
N SER A 110 2.45 6.40 -6.23
CA SER A 110 2.71 7.31 -7.34
C SER A 110 1.93 8.62 -7.20
N PHE A 111 0.64 8.54 -6.87
CA PHE A 111 -0.18 9.72 -6.67
C PHE A 111 0.24 10.55 -5.43
N MET A 112 0.59 9.88 -4.33
CA MET A 112 0.92 10.53 -3.06
C MET A 112 2.32 11.14 -3.04
N LYS A 113 3.25 10.66 -3.87
CA LYS A 113 4.69 11.00 -3.82
C LYS A 113 4.94 12.52 -3.82
N ASP A 114 4.28 13.24 -4.73
CA ASP A 114 4.53 14.66 -4.99
C ASP A 114 3.39 15.59 -4.49
N ARG A 115 2.52 15.05 -3.64
CA ARG A 115 1.35 15.76 -3.07
C ARG A 115 1.39 15.71 -1.56
N TYR A 116 1.08 16.82 -0.89
CA TYR A 116 1.00 16.89 0.57
C TYR A 116 -0.41 17.23 1.04
N PHE A 117 -0.79 16.76 2.21
CA PHE A 117 -2.18 16.81 2.68
C PHE A 117 -2.36 17.79 3.82
N VAL A 118 -3.53 18.44 3.88
CA VAL A 118 -3.85 19.34 5.00
C VAL A 118 -3.75 18.59 6.33
N GLY A 119 -3.06 19.19 7.29
CA GLY A 119 -2.73 18.62 8.59
C GLY A 119 -1.45 17.78 8.61
N GLU A 120 -0.87 17.44 7.45
CA GLU A 120 0.37 16.67 7.35
C GLU A 120 1.58 17.45 7.88
N THR A 121 2.50 16.73 8.53
CA THR A 121 3.79 17.28 8.95
C THR A 121 4.85 17.03 7.89
N VAL A 122 5.46 18.10 7.40
CA VAL A 122 6.48 18.10 6.35
C VAL A 122 7.76 18.81 6.81
N GLU A 123 8.87 18.52 6.16
CA GLU A 123 10.16 19.16 6.34
C GLU A 123 10.42 20.14 5.21
N ALA A 124 10.86 21.36 5.56
CA ALA A 124 11.34 22.36 4.62
C ALA A 124 12.51 23.16 5.22
N LEU A 125 13.29 23.83 4.39
CA LEU A 125 14.32 24.74 4.87
C LEU A 125 13.70 25.91 5.65
N ALA A 126 14.36 26.32 6.73
CA ALA A 126 14.00 27.50 7.50
C ALA A 126 13.97 28.77 6.61
N SER A 127 13.20 29.78 7.02
CA SER A 127 13.24 31.09 6.35
C SER A 127 14.59 31.77 6.48
N THR A 128 15.27 31.55 7.62
CA THR A 128 16.58 32.10 7.95
C THR A 128 17.54 30.94 8.21
N GLY A 129 18.36 30.60 7.21
CA GLY A 129 19.40 29.57 7.30
C GLY A 129 19.07 28.24 6.61
N ASN A 130 20.08 27.38 6.49
CA ASN A 130 20.02 26.11 5.74
C ASN A 130 19.60 24.90 6.61
N VAL A 131 18.89 25.15 7.70
CA VAL A 131 18.44 24.09 8.61
C VAL A 131 17.03 23.64 8.22
N LYS A 132 16.80 22.33 8.13
CA LYS A 132 15.45 21.77 7.93
C LYS A 132 14.64 21.89 9.21
N LYS A 133 13.40 22.36 9.09
CA LYS A 133 12.43 22.45 10.17
C LYS A 133 11.14 21.73 9.81
N LEU A 134 10.34 21.42 10.82
CA LEU A 134 9.04 20.78 10.67
C LEU A 134 7.92 21.81 10.57
N TYR A 135 7.05 21.61 9.60
CA TYR A 135 5.89 22.45 9.33
C TYR A 135 4.64 21.59 9.22
N LYS A 136 3.50 22.15 9.64
CA LYS A 136 2.18 21.60 9.39
C LYS A 136 1.59 22.23 8.13
N VAL A 137 1.07 21.41 7.23
CA VAL A 137 0.37 21.86 6.03
C VAL A 137 -1.00 22.38 6.44
N MET A 138 -1.26 23.66 6.19
CA MET A 138 -2.53 24.31 6.51
C MET A 138 -3.48 24.32 5.32
N LYS A 139 -2.93 24.47 4.10
CA LYS A 139 -3.69 24.51 2.85
C LYS A 139 -2.83 24.05 1.68
N ALA A 140 -3.44 23.38 0.71
CA ALA A 140 -2.85 23.09 -0.60
C ALA A 140 -3.56 23.90 -1.68
N MET A 141 -2.82 24.39 -2.68
CA MET A 141 -3.30 25.28 -3.73
C MET A 141 -2.66 24.90 -5.07
N ILE A 142 -3.41 25.01 -6.16
CA ILE A 142 -2.86 24.87 -7.53
C ILE A 142 -2.23 26.20 -7.91
N VAL A 143 -1.00 26.16 -8.43
CA VAL A 143 -0.35 27.32 -9.03
C VAL A 143 -1.11 27.69 -10.30
N LYS A 144 -1.78 28.84 -10.31
CA LYS A 144 -2.33 29.41 -11.55
C LYS A 144 -1.15 30.00 -12.33
N GLU A 145 -0.97 29.59 -13.58
CA GLU A 145 -0.03 30.26 -14.46
C GLU A 145 -0.39 31.74 -14.51
N LYS A 146 0.54 32.60 -14.12
CA LYS A 146 0.39 34.03 -14.41
C LYS A 146 0.50 34.12 -15.93
N ASN A 147 -0.60 34.43 -16.61
CA ASN A 147 -0.54 34.87 -18.00
C ASN A 147 0.51 35.98 -18.05
N VAL A 148 1.63 35.70 -18.69
CA VAL A 148 2.58 36.74 -19.04
C VAL A 148 1.87 37.54 -20.11
N ASP A 149 1.46 38.77 -19.78
CA ASP A 149 0.94 39.72 -20.76
C ASP A 149 2.06 39.99 -21.77
N ILE A 150 2.09 39.25 -22.87
CA ILE A 150 2.88 39.61 -24.06
C ILE A 150 2.10 40.73 -24.78
N ASN A 151 2.07 41.90 -24.16
CA ASN A 151 1.74 43.14 -24.86
C ASN A 151 2.95 43.54 -25.69
N GLY A 152 2.97 43.10 -26.94
CA GLY A 152 4.08 43.39 -27.86
C GLY A 152 3.85 43.10 -29.33
N ILE A 153 2.63 42.83 -29.81
CA ILE A 153 2.31 42.92 -31.25
C ILE A 153 0.91 43.54 -31.41
N ARG A 154 0.90 44.76 -31.94
CA ARG A 154 -0.29 45.57 -32.24
C ARG A 154 -1.03 44.94 -33.45
N PRO A 155 -2.32 44.54 -33.35
CA PRO A 155 -3.07 44.11 -34.51
C PRO A 155 -3.60 45.35 -35.25
N VAL A 156 -3.15 45.54 -36.49
CA VAL A 156 -3.79 46.48 -37.42
C VAL A 156 -4.88 45.71 -38.16
N LEU A 157 -6.12 45.90 -37.72
CA LEU A 157 -7.35 45.61 -38.48
C LEU A 157 -7.50 46.69 -39.56
N SER A 158 -7.75 46.39 -40.85
CA SER A 158 -9.07 46.12 -41.46
C SER A 158 -9.00 46.49 -42.97
N PRO A 159 -10.03 46.30 -43.84
CA PRO A 159 -11.05 45.23 -43.95
C PRO A 159 -11.41 44.84 -45.44
N ASN A 160 -12.33 43.86 -45.58
CA ASN A 160 -13.29 43.60 -46.68
C ASN A 160 -12.95 42.62 -47.84
N LYS A 161 -13.53 41.40 -47.82
CA LYS A 161 -14.77 40.99 -48.54
C LYS A 161 -15.04 39.46 -48.45
N PRO A 162 -16.29 38.99 -48.70
CA PRO A 162 -16.83 37.76 -48.11
C PRO A 162 -16.95 36.52 -49.04
N ILE A 163 -16.96 35.36 -48.37
CA ILE A 163 -17.69 34.08 -48.57
C ILE A 163 -18.15 33.66 -49.98
N SER A 164 -17.66 32.50 -50.44
CA SER A 164 -18.35 31.38 -51.13
C SER A 164 -17.25 30.47 -51.74
N SER A 165 -17.28 29.15 -51.84
CA SER A 165 -18.31 28.13 -51.83
C SER A 165 -17.64 26.74 -51.76
N LEU A 166 -18.41 25.76 -51.33
CA LEU A 166 -18.19 24.31 -51.38
C LEU A 166 -17.63 23.83 -52.73
N ASN A 167 -16.81 22.76 -52.72
CA ASN A 167 -17.12 21.54 -53.49
C ASN A 167 -16.19 20.35 -53.15
N LEU A 168 -16.87 19.21 -53.02
CA LEU A 168 -16.39 17.85 -52.83
C LEU A 168 -16.69 17.08 -54.14
N SER A 169 -15.70 16.41 -54.73
CA SER A 169 -15.83 15.13 -55.46
C SER A 169 -14.51 14.80 -56.19
N THR A 170 -13.80 13.73 -55.83
CA THR A 170 -13.87 12.35 -56.40
C THR A 170 -13.11 12.17 -57.74
N SER A 171 -12.05 11.35 -57.67
CA SER A 171 -11.32 10.47 -58.64
C SER A 171 -12.03 10.03 -59.95
N PRO A 172 -11.43 9.27 -60.91
CA PRO A 172 -10.08 8.64 -61.01
C PRO A 172 -9.47 8.58 -62.46
N ASN A 173 -8.42 7.75 -62.63
CA ASN A 173 -7.90 7.06 -63.85
C ASN A 173 -6.79 7.77 -64.66
N LYS A 174 -5.75 7.14 -65.23
CA LYS A 174 -5.27 5.74 -65.32
C LYS A 174 -3.92 5.73 -66.10
N SER A 175 -2.99 4.87 -65.68
CA SER A 175 -1.92 4.16 -66.44
C SER A 175 -0.84 4.91 -67.25
N THR A 176 0.44 4.54 -67.03
CA THR A 176 1.29 3.66 -67.89
C THR A 176 2.78 4.09 -67.83
N SER A 177 3.65 3.18 -67.40
CA SER A 177 5.13 3.14 -67.54
C SER A 177 5.53 2.71 -68.98
N PRO A 178 6.80 2.79 -69.51
CA PRO A 178 8.06 2.46 -68.82
C PRO A 178 9.40 3.13 -69.32
N ASP A 179 10.47 2.76 -68.61
CA ASP A 179 11.89 2.56 -69.00
C ASP A 179 12.96 3.69 -68.99
N LYS A 180 13.90 3.51 -68.01
CA LYS A 180 15.40 3.44 -68.06
C LYS A 180 16.19 4.64 -68.63
N SER A 181 17.21 5.22 -67.97
CA SER A 181 18.42 4.58 -67.38
C SER A 181 19.36 5.59 -66.65
N ALA A 182 20.07 5.10 -65.61
CA ALA A 182 21.45 5.37 -65.15
C ALA A 182 21.94 6.82 -64.84
N SER A 183 22.72 7.14 -63.80
CA SER A 183 23.35 6.44 -62.65
C SER A 183 24.02 7.53 -61.80
N GLN A 184 24.04 7.43 -60.46
CA GLN A 184 25.25 7.59 -59.61
C GLN A 184 25.02 6.95 -58.24
N ASN A 185 25.91 6.02 -57.89
CA ASN A 185 26.02 5.30 -56.61
C ASN A 185 26.80 6.16 -55.60
N LEU A 186 26.52 6.04 -54.28
CA LEU A 186 27.46 5.41 -53.30
C LEU A 186 26.92 5.43 -51.85
N LEU A 187 27.17 4.30 -51.15
CA LEU A 187 27.17 4.01 -49.70
C LEU A 187 25.80 3.72 -49.03
N THR A 188 25.35 2.46 -48.90
CA THR A 188 25.70 1.43 -47.86
C THR A 188 25.72 2.00 -46.44
N SER A 189 25.05 1.50 -45.39
CA SER A 189 24.23 0.31 -45.15
C SER A 189 23.65 0.41 -43.72
N SER A 190 22.64 -0.42 -43.42
CA SER A 190 22.16 -0.81 -42.08
C SER A 190 21.17 0.11 -41.37
N ILE A 191 19.90 -0.27 -41.49
CA ILE A 191 18.83 0.05 -40.55
C ILE A 191 19.17 -0.66 -39.22
N LYS A 192 19.64 0.10 -38.25
CA LYS A 192 19.54 -0.23 -36.83
C LYS A 192 18.43 0.62 -36.24
N SER A 193 17.40 -0.05 -35.74
CA SER A 193 16.36 0.51 -34.90
C SER A 193 16.99 1.12 -33.65
N SER A 194 17.14 2.45 -33.63
CA SER A 194 17.52 3.20 -32.44
C SER A 194 16.26 3.59 -31.66
N THR A 195 16.15 2.96 -30.50
CA THR A 195 15.57 3.49 -29.27
C THR A 195 15.55 5.02 -29.24
N VAL A 196 14.35 5.60 -29.28
CA VAL A 196 14.11 6.99 -28.91
C VAL A 196 14.19 7.08 -27.39
N GLU A 197 15.39 7.41 -26.90
CA GLU A 197 15.55 7.96 -25.57
C GLU A 197 14.83 9.30 -25.53
N THR A 198 13.67 9.34 -24.87
CA THR A 198 12.88 10.56 -24.71
C THR A 198 13.43 11.29 -23.49
N SER A 199 14.13 12.40 -23.72
CA SER A 199 14.56 13.32 -22.67
C SER A 199 13.33 13.91 -21.94
N SER A 200 13.27 13.66 -20.64
CA SER A 200 12.15 13.95 -19.75
C SER A 200 12.27 15.34 -19.10
N SER A 201 11.76 16.38 -19.77
CA SER A 201 11.53 17.67 -19.10
C SER A 201 10.09 18.18 -19.30
N GLY A 202 9.13 17.38 -18.84
CA GLY A 202 7.83 17.92 -18.46
C GLY A 202 7.95 18.72 -17.14
N PRO A 203 6.99 19.62 -16.84
CA PRO A 203 6.98 20.33 -15.56
C PRO A 203 6.93 19.34 -14.39
N ASN A 204 7.73 19.59 -13.34
CA ASN A 204 7.71 18.77 -12.13
C ASN A 204 6.32 18.86 -11.48
N VAL A 205 5.64 17.73 -11.29
CA VAL A 205 4.30 17.66 -10.70
C VAL A 205 4.23 18.36 -9.34
N ALA A 206 5.30 18.30 -8.55
CA ALA A 206 5.37 18.96 -7.24
C ALA A 206 5.32 20.49 -7.34
N ASP A 207 5.80 21.08 -8.45
CA ASP A 207 5.80 22.53 -8.68
C ASP A 207 4.45 23.06 -9.17
N MET A 208 3.51 22.17 -9.53
CA MET A 208 2.12 22.55 -9.82
C MET A 208 1.35 22.97 -8.56
N PHE A 209 1.90 22.71 -7.38
CA PHE A 209 1.25 22.93 -6.10
C PHE A 209 2.05 23.85 -5.18
N GLU A 210 1.32 24.76 -4.52
CA GLU A 210 1.81 25.58 -3.42
C GLU A 210 1.08 25.23 -2.12
N TYR A 211 1.81 25.29 -1.02
CA TYR A 211 1.33 24.89 0.30
C TYR A 211 1.52 26.01 1.30
N ALA A 212 0.45 26.36 2.02
CA ALA A 212 0.52 27.23 3.18
C ALA A 212 0.95 26.40 4.40
N LEU A 213 2.02 26.83 5.08
CA LEU A 213 2.74 26.06 6.08
C LEU A 213 2.86 26.83 7.38
N GLN A 214 2.64 26.16 8.51
CA GLN A 214 2.86 26.69 9.85
C GLN A 214 4.02 25.94 10.52
N GLU A 215 5.04 26.66 10.99
CA GLU A 215 6.17 26.04 11.70
C GLU A 215 5.71 25.42 13.03
N ILE A 216 6.15 24.20 13.35
CA ILE A 216 5.73 23.49 14.58
C ILE A 216 6.50 23.98 15.82
N SER A 217 7.75 24.43 15.66
CA SER A 217 8.63 24.80 16.78
C SER A 217 8.34 26.15 17.42
N ASN A 218 7.68 27.07 16.71
CA ASN A 218 7.45 28.42 17.23
C ASN A 218 5.99 28.56 17.69
N GLN A 219 5.76 29.18 18.84
CA GLN A 219 4.42 29.69 19.23
C GLN A 219 3.93 30.82 18.30
N ILE A 220 4.73 31.17 17.28
CA ILE A 220 4.45 32.18 16.27
C ILE A 220 3.66 31.52 15.13
N THR A 221 2.46 32.03 14.88
CA THR A 221 1.53 31.60 13.82
C THR A 221 1.92 32.11 12.43
N SER A 222 3.22 32.30 12.15
CA SER A 222 3.66 32.79 10.84
C SER A 222 3.41 31.73 9.79
N VAL A 223 2.53 32.02 8.84
CA VAL A 223 2.24 31.15 7.71
C VAL A 223 3.16 31.52 6.56
N ARG A 224 3.83 30.51 5.98
CA ARG A 224 4.67 30.66 4.78
C ARG A 224 4.10 29.84 3.64
N VAL A 225 4.21 30.33 2.41
CA VAL A 225 3.84 29.58 1.21
C VAL A 225 5.10 29.04 0.52
N LEU A 226 5.14 27.74 0.23
CA LEU A 226 6.23 27.09 -0.50
C LEU A 226 5.68 26.17 -1.60
N LYS A 227 6.44 26.03 -2.68
CA LYS A 227 6.19 25.02 -3.73
C LYS A 227 6.43 23.60 -3.20
N GLY A 228 5.73 22.62 -3.77
CA GLY A 228 5.87 21.21 -3.38
C GLY A 228 7.30 20.66 -3.52
N SER A 229 8.08 21.12 -4.49
CA SER A 229 9.48 20.72 -4.68
C SER A 229 10.41 21.12 -3.53
N LYS A 230 10.01 22.08 -2.69
CA LYS A 230 10.77 22.54 -1.51
C LYS A 230 10.36 21.83 -0.22
N LEU A 231 9.40 20.92 -0.31
CA LEU A 231 8.91 20.12 0.80
C LEU A 231 9.44 18.70 0.70
N SER A 232 9.48 18.03 1.84
CA SER A 232 9.74 16.59 1.92
C SER A 232 9.00 16.00 3.12
N ARG A 233 8.56 14.75 3.03
CA ARG A 233 8.01 14.05 4.20
C ARG A 233 9.12 13.66 5.17
N LYS A 234 8.81 13.69 6.47
CA LYS A 234 9.70 13.13 7.49
C LYS A 234 10.01 11.66 7.16
N LYS A 235 11.28 11.27 7.22
CA LYS A 235 11.70 9.89 6.93
C LYS A 235 10.90 8.89 7.77
N GLY A 236 10.31 7.90 7.10
CA GLY A 236 9.52 6.84 7.73
C GLY A 236 8.09 7.22 8.12
N SER A 237 7.62 8.45 7.88
CA SER A 237 6.21 8.84 8.12
C SER A 237 5.24 8.10 7.18
N PHE A 238 5.60 8.02 5.90
CA PHE A 238 4.87 7.32 4.86
C PHE A 238 5.85 6.43 4.09
N ASN A 239 5.55 5.14 4.01
CA ASN A 239 6.27 4.18 3.17
C ASN A 239 5.31 3.11 2.66
N ARG A 240 5.77 2.34 1.68
CA ARG A 240 4.97 1.30 1.02
C ARG A 240 4.45 0.25 2.00
N ASP A 241 5.28 -0.20 2.94
CA ASP A 241 4.90 -1.27 3.90
C ASP A 241 3.82 -0.82 4.88
N LYS A 242 3.95 0.39 5.43
CA LYS A 242 2.93 1.00 6.29
C LYS A 242 1.63 1.20 5.53
N CYS A 243 1.71 1.64 4.27
CA CYS A 243 0.53 1.76 3.40
C CYS A 243 -0.13 0.39 3.15
N LYS A 244 0.67 -0.66 2.86
CA LYS A 244 0.21 -2.04 2.67
C LYS A 244 -0.52 -2.57 3.90
N ILE A 245 0.05 -2.37 5.07
CA ILE A 245 -0.54 -2.76 6.36
C ILE A 245 -1.85 -2.02 6.58
N PHE A 246 -1.86 -0.70 6.37
CA PHE A 246 -3.05 0.13 6.54
C PHE A 246 -4.19 -0.27 5.59
N ILE A 247 -3.88 -0.58 4.33
CA ILE A 247 -4.84 -1.08 3.35
C ILE A 247 -5.37 -2.45 3.77
N ARG A 248 -4.52 -3.41 4.16
CA ARG A 248 -4.98 -4.73 4.63
C ARG A 248 -5.89 -4.66 5.85
N ASP A 249 -5.62 -3.74 6.76
CA ASP A 249 -6.44 -3.54 7.96
C ASP A 249 -7.83 -2.97 7.60
N ASN A 250 -7.91 -2.05 6.64
CA ASN A 250 -9.12 -1.28 6.35
C ASN A 250 -9.87 -1.67 5.08
N CYS A 251 -9.32 -2.57 4.26
CA CYS A 251 -9.86 -2.99 2.97
C CYS A 251 -9.98 -4.53 2.89
N TYR A 252 -10.77 -5.01 1.94
CA TYR A 252 -10.97 -6.42 1.64
C TYR A 252 -11.02 -6.63 0.13
N ILE A 253 -10.86 -7.87 -0.32
CA ILE A 253 -11.08 -8.25 -1.71
C ILE A 253 -12.53 -8.69 -1.84
N ASP A 254 -13.29 -8.05 -2.73
CA ASP A 254 -14.68 -8.43 -2.95
C ASP A 254 -14.79 -9.73 -3.75
N SER A 255 -15.69 -10.61 -3.32
CA SER A 255 -15.85 -11.95 -3.92
C SER A 255 -16.42 -11.92 -5.34
N SER A 256 -17.12 -10.84 -5.71
CA SER A 256 -17.78 -10.72 -7.01
C SER A 256 -16.82 -10.33 -8.14
N ASP A 257 -15.95 -9.34 -7.92
CA ASP A 257 -15.08 -8.76 -8.95
C ASP A 257 -13.58 -8.94 -8.66
N SER A 258 -13.24 -9.50 -7.49
CA SER A 258 -11.85 -9.65 -6.99
C SER A 258 -11.09 -8.33 -6.92
N LEU A 259 -11.78 -7.21 -6.71
CA LEU A 259 -11.17 -5.89 -6.54
C LEU A 259 -11.04 -5.53 -5.06
N TRP A 260 -10.03 -4.72 -4.74
CA TRP A 260 -9.87 -4.16 -3.41
C TRP A 260 -10.96 -3.11 -3.14
N LYS A 261 -11.73 -3.30 -2.07
CA LYS A 261 -12.77 -2.38 -1.58
C LYS A 261 -12.55 -2.03 -0.13
N VAL A 262 -13.00 -0.85 0.28
CA VAL A 262 -12.87 -0.37 1.67
C VAL A 262 -13.95 -1.04 2.53
N LYS A 263 -13.60 -1.52 3.73
CA LYS A 263 -14.54 -2.12 4.69
C LYS A 263 -15.57 -1.09 5.14
N GLU A 264 -16.82 -1.51 5.35
CA GLU A 264 -17.90 -0.63 5.83
C GLU A 264 -17.57 0.06 7.16
N GLY A 265 -16.93 -0.65 8.09
CA GLY A 265 -16.44 -0.07 9.35
C GLY A 265 -15.44 1.06 9.14
N ALA A 266 -14.56 0.96 8.14
CA ALA A 266 -13.61 2.00 7.79
C ALA A 266 -14.32 3.18 7.09
N ILE A 267 -15.28 2.92 6.20
CA ILE A 267 -16.11 3.95 5.54
C ILE A 267 -16.77 4.85 6.59
N LYS A 268 -17.40 4.24 7.60
CA LYS A 268 -18.04 4.96 8.72
C LYS A 268 -17.03 5.70 9.59
N LYS A 269 -15.96 5.02 10.03
CA LYS A 269 -14.91 5.59 10.89
C LYS A 269 -14.26 6.83 10.28
N TYR A 270 -13.96 6.79 8.98
CA TYR A 270 -13.27 7.87 8.28
C TYR A 270 -14.21 8.84 7.57
N ARG A 271 -15.52 8.59 7.59
CA ARG A 271 -16.58 9.39 6.95
C ARG A 271 -16.36 9.56 5.44
N LEU A 272 -16.10 8.44 4.75
CA LEU A 272 -15.80 8.46 3.31
C LEU A 272 -17.03 8.81 2.45
N ASN A 273 -18.24 8.46 2.89
CA ASN A 273 -19.49 8.73 2.14
C ASN A 273 -19.80 10.23 1.98
N SER A 274 -19.35 11.06 2.92
CA SER A 274 -19.56 12.52 2.88
C SER A 274 -18.38 13.28 2.26
N LEU A 275 -17.36 12.56 1.80
CA LEU A 275 -16.10 13.14 1.35
C LEU A 275 -16.16 13.30 -0.17
N SER A 276 -15.91 14.50 -0.68
CA SER A 276 -15.68 14.73 -2.10
C SER A 276 -14.18 14.84 -2.39
N PHE A 277 -13.81 14.60 -3.64
CA PHE A 277 -12.40 14.67 -4.06
C PHE A 277 -11.77 16.02 -3.72
N ASP A 278 -12.45 17.13 -4.03
CA ASP A 278 -11.95 18.50 -3.86
C ASP A 278 -11.75 18.92 -2.39
N VAL A 279 -12.35 18.21 -1.44
CA VAL A 279 -12.17 18.48 0.00
C VAL A 279 -10.85 17.90 0.51
N ILE A 280 -10.40 16.78 -0.07
CA ILE A 280 -9.20 16.06 0.39
C ILE A 280 -7.99 16.42 -0.48
N PHE A 281 -8.22 16.52 -1.79
CA PHE A 281 -7.21 16.63 -2.81
C PHE A 281 -7.27 17.99 -3.48
N THR A 282 -6.12 18.40 -4.01
CA THR A 282 -6.00 19.59 -4.83
C THR A 282 -5.49 19.15 -6.20
N GLY A 283 -6.08 19.69 -7.27
CA GLY A 283 -5.78 19.29 -8.65
C GLY A 283 -6.83 18.35 -9.25
N PRO A 284 -6.57 17.84 -10.47
CA PRO A 284 -7.47 16.87 -11.11
C PRO A 284 -7.42 15.49 -10.42
N PRO A 285 -8.51 14.71 -10.51
CA PRO A 285 -8.53 13.33 -10.02
C PRO A 285 -7.56 12.43 -10.79
N PRO A 286 -6.97 11.42 -10.13
CA PRO A 286 -6.13 10.45 -10.81
C PRO A 286 -6.95 9.59 -11.77
N ILE A 287 -6.33 9.20 -12.87
CA ILE A 287 -6.83 8.17 -13.77
C ILE A 287 -5.95 6.94 -13.54
N PHE A 288 -6.48 5.94 -12.84
CA PHE A 288 -5.78 4.69 -12.59
C PHE A 288 -6.12 3.65 -13.65
N GLU A 289 -5.14 2.81 -13.99
CA GLU A 289 -5.38 1.69 -14.90
C GLU A 289 -6.24 0.62 -14.20
N ALA A 290 -7.08 -0.06 -14.99
CA ALA A 290 -7.83 -1.20 -14.51
C ALA A 290 -7.06 -2.50 -14.78
N SER A 291 -7.14 -3.47 -13.86
CA SER A 291 -6.68 -4.83 -14.14
C SER A 291 -7.57 -5.48 -15.21
N GLU A 292 -6.97 -5.97 -16.30
CA GLU A 292 -7.71 -6.69 -17.35
C GLU A 292 -8.38 -7.97 -16.82
N SER A 293 -9.59 -8.25 -17.31
CA SER A 293 -10.26 -9.52 -17.07
C SER A 293 -9.60 -10.62 -17.90
N ARG A 294 -9.06 -11.67 -17.27
CA ARG A 294 -8.62 -12.87 -18.00
C ARG A 294 -9.75 -13.38 -18.88
N LYS A 295 -9.57 -13.40 -20.20
CA LYS A 295 -10.43 -14.18 -21.12
C LYS A 295 -10.13 -15.66 -20.89
N ASN A 296 -11.14 -16.43 -20.49
CA ASN A 296 -11.01 -17.87 -20.26
C ASN A 296 -10.73 -18.61 -21.57
N SER A 297 -9.58 -19.28 -21.67
CA SER A 297 -9.48 -20.54 -22.41
C SER A 297 -9.75 -21.67 -21.41
N SER A 298 -10.83 -22.39 -21.66
CA SER A 298 -11.36 -23.45 -20.81
C SER A 298 -10.39 -24.63 -20.68
N LYS A 299 -9.91 -24.90 -19.46
CA LYS A 299 -9.67 -26.27 -18.98
C LYS A 299 -10.07 -26.33 -17.50
N LEU A 300 -11.10 -27.11 -17.24
CA LEU A 300 -11.59 -27.47 -15.91
C LEU A 300 -10.48 -28.22 -15.17
N ASN A 301 -10.14 -27.74 -13.99
CA ASN A 301 -9.93 -28.56 -12.79
C ASN A 301 -10.17 -27.66 -11.58
N GLY A 302 -11.01 -28.14 -10.67
CA GLY A 302 -11.43 -27.40 -9.49
C GLY A 302 -10.29 -27.34 -8.49
N ASP A 303 -9.72 -26.14 -8.34
CA ASP A 303 -8.89 -25.76 -7.21
C ASP A 303 -9.35 -24.38 -6.73
N VAL A 304 -9.60 -24.27 -5.43
CA VAL A 304 -9.94 -23.02 -4.75
C VAL A 304 -8.76 -22.06 -4.94
N ILE A 305 -9.00 -20.94 -5.64
CA ILE A 305 -7.96 -19.99 -6.03
C ILE A 305 -7.65 -19.06 -4.83
N ASP A 306 -6.68 -19.45 -4.02
CA ASP A 306 -6.07 -18.61 -2.97
C ASP A 306 -5.18 -17.53 -3.64
N LEU A 307 -5.70 -16.30 -3.77
CA LEU A 307 -4.97 -15.13 -4.29
C LEU A 307 -4.16 -14.40 -3.20
N THR A 308 -3.75 -15.08 -2.13
CA THR A 308 -2.83 -14.56 -1.11
C THR A 308 -1.41 -15.15 -1.22
N SER A 309 -0.85 -15.21 -2.43
CA SER A 309 0.57 -15.49 -2.62
C SER A 309 1.30 -14.23 -3.09
N ASP A 310 1.99 -13.58 -2.15
CA ASP A 310 3.19 -12.76 -2.41
C ASP A 310 3.83 -12.36 -1.07
N GLU A 311 4.79 -13.20 -0.66
CA GLU A 311 6.00 -12.97 0.16
C GLU A 311 6.39 -14.30 0.84
N ALA A 312 6.84 -15.25 0.02
CA ALA A 312 7.76 -16.28 0.49
C ALA A 312 9.11 -15.59 0.66
N GLY A 313 9.48 -15.31 1.91
CA GLY A 313 10.88 -15.06 2.22
C GLY A 313 11.71 -16.21 1.66
N SER A 314 12.74 -15.89 0.87
CA SER A 314 13.64 -16.84 0.24
C SER A 314 14.00 -17.99 1.20
N PRO A 315 13.80 -19.26 0.83
CA PRO A 315 14.16 -20.36 1.71
C PRO A 315 15.67 -20.33 1.90
N ARG A 316 16.12 -20.11 3.13
CA ARG A 316 17.48 -20.53 3.51
C ARG A 316 17.55 -22.02 3.18
N LYS A 317 18.42 -22.42 2.24
CA LYS A 317 18.81 -23.81 2.04
C LYS A 317 19.41 -24.32 3.35
N ILE A 318 18.58 -24.90 4.20
CA ILE A 318 19.01 -25.66 5.38
C ILE A 318 18.86 -27.13 4.98
N SER A 319 19.96 -27.87 5.04
CA SER A 319 20.01 -29.29 4.72
C SER A 319 18.98 -30.08 5.53
N GLY A 320 18.48 -31.21 5.00
CA GLY A 320 17.46 -32.04 5.67
C GLY A 320 17.83 -32.59 7.05
N ALA A 321 19.09 -32.50 7.46
CA ALA A 321 19.55 -32.78 8.82
C ALA A 321 19.23 -31.64 9.81
N GLY A 322 19.16 -30.38 9.33
CA GLY A 322 18.83 -29.21 10.14
C GLY A 322 17.38 -29.18 10.60
N LEU A 323 16.42 -29.58 9.74
CA LEU A 323 14.99 -29.63 10.07
C LEU A 323 14.70 -30.65 11.18
N LYS A 324 15.30 -31.85 11.13
CA LYS A 324 15.16 -32.88 12.18
C LYS A 324 15.75 -32.43 13.52
N ASN A 325 16.89 -31.73 13.48
CA ASN A 325 17.51 -31.18 14.69
C ASN A 325 16.72 -30.02 15.28
N GLU A 326 16.15 -29.16 14.43
CA GLU A 326 15.34 -28.01 14.86
C GLU A 326 14.01 -28.46 15.47
N GLU A 327 13.36 -29.46 14.87
CA GLU A 327 12.14 -30.07 15.42
C GLU A 327 12.40 -30.82 16.74
N SER A 328 13.51 -31.58 16.83
CA SER A 328 13.92 -32.23 18.08
C SER A 328 14.26 -31.21 19.18
N ASN A 329 14.93 -30.12 18.84
CA ASN A 329 15.23 -29.03 19.79
C ASN A 329 13.95 -28.30 20.22
N ARG A 330 12.97 -28.13 19.34
CA ARG A 330 11.68 -27.54 19.70
C ARG A 330 10.84 -28.46 20.57
N ILE A 331 10.83 -29.77 20.31
CA ILE A 331 10.21 -30.75 21.21
C ILE A 331 10.91 -30.73 22.58
N LYS A 332 12.24 -30.59 22.63
CA LYS A 332 12.97 -30.40 23.90
C LYS A 332 12.61 -29.10 24.59
N CYS A 333 12.50 -27.97 23.88
CA CYS A 333 12.04 -26.69 24.43
C CYS A 333 10.59 -26.76 24.93
N ALA A 334 9.69 -27.40 24.19
CA ALA A 334 8.31 -27.63 24.60
C ALA A 334 8.25 -28.50 25.87
N LYS A 335 9.05 -29.58 25.93
CA LYS A 335 9.19 -30.40 27.14
C LYS A 335 9.78 -29.62 28.32
N LEU A 336 10.74 -28.73 28.08
CA LEU A 336 11.31 -27.84 29.10
C LEU A 336 10.31 -26.79 29.59
N GLN A 337 9.50 -26.22 28.69
CA GLN A 337 8.43 -25.28 29.05
C GLN A 337 7.32 -25.97 29.84
N ALA A 338 6.90 -27.17 29.43
CA ALA A 338 5.97 -28.00 30.19
C ALA A 338 6.53 -28.35 31.58
N LYS A 339 7.82 -28.69 31.67
CA LYS A 339 8.51 -28.93 32.96
C LYS A 339 8.75 -27.66 33.79
N LYS A 340 8.75 -26.47 33.21
CA LYS A 340 8.87 -25.19 33.93
C LYS A 340 7.52 -24.70 34.47
N GLY A 341 6.42 -25.03 33.79
CA GLY A 341 5.06 -24.88 34.33
C GLY A 341 4.74 -25.81 35.52
N MET A 342 5.67 -26.71 35.87
CA MET A 342 5.60 -27.63 37.00
C MET A 342 6.01 -26.99 38.35
N PHE A 343 6.42 -25.72 38.37
CA PHE A 343 6.52 -24.98 39.63
C PHE A 343 5.12 -24.47 40.00
N ASN A 344 4.53 -25.10 41.01
CA ASN A 344 3.30 -24.69 41.70
C ASN A 344 3.20 -23.17 41.86
N ILE A 345 2.49 -22.50 40.94
CA ILE A 345 2.00 -21.16 41.17
C ILE A 345 0.53 -21.31 41.57
N LYS A 346 0.29 -21.30 42.88
CA LYS A 346 -1.05 -21.08 43.44
C LYS A 346 -1.54 -19.72 42.94
N PHE A 347 -2.39 -19.71 41.93
CA PHE A 347 -3.16 -18.52 41.60
C PHE A 347 -4.44 -18.54 42.43
N PRO A 348 -4.69 -17.52 43.28
CA PRO A 348 -6.04 -17.35 43.80
C PRO A 348 -6.97 -17.05 42.62
N LEU A 349 -7.94 -17.94 42.39
CA LEU A 349 -9.05 -17.67 41.48
C LEU A 349 -9.85 -16.50 42.05
N ILE A 350 -9.55 -15.28 41.59
CA ILE A 350 -10.40 -14.11 41.80
C ILE A 350 -11.32 -14.05 40.57
N PHE A 351 -12.59 -14.40 40.79
CA PHE A 351 -13.66 -14.39 39.79
C PHE A 351 -13.98 -12.99 39.26
#